data_AF-A0A3T0DPJ0-F1
#
_entry.id   AF-A0A3T0DPJ0-F1
#
_cell.length_a   1.000
_cell.length_b   1.000
_cell.length_c   1.000
_cell.angle_alpha   90.00
_cell.angle_beta   90.00
_cell.angle_gamma   90.00
#
_symmetry.space_group_name_H-M   'P 1'
#
loop_
_entity.id
_entity.type
_entity.pdbx_description
1 polymer ?
#
loop_
_entity_poly.entity_id
_entity_poly.type
_entity_poly.pdbx_seq_one_letter_code
_entity_poly.pdbx_strand_id
1 'polypeptide(L)'
;MPQLTLSFPDLAEHASRVHPELRTLVQEFAETDRARFTESASLCEMWIDPEFKKLLNTLQLDGRLPNIDTNIDANNDFKRVLTFTLPEGGETTDVRDIIQHAWAATVDTYAGALYHRAKEIAAGNSNSSWTPDQATSAPTL
;
A
#
# COMPACT_ATOMS: atom_id res chain seq x y z
N MET A 1 1.02 -16.53 -25.01
CA MET A 1 1.63 -15.59 -24.05
C MET A 1 1.45 -16.10 -22.63
N PRO A 2 2.52 -16.15 -21.80
CA PRO A 2 2.42 -16.59 -20.41
C PRO A 2 1.71 -15.54 -19.56
N GLN A 3 0.82 -16.01 -18.68
CA GLN A 3 0.14 -15.20 -17.67
C GLN A 3 0.92 -15.28 -16.36
N LEU A 4 1.17 -14.14 -15.73
CA LEU A 4 1.75 -14.07 -14.40
C LEU A 4 0.73 -13.51 -13.41
N THR A 5 0.71 -14.11 -12.22
CA THR A 5 -0.10 -13.65 -11.09
C THR A 5 0.81 -13.32 -9.91
N LEU A 6 0.66 -12.11 -9.38
CA LEU A 6 1.35 -11.64 -8.19
C LEU A 6 0.33 -11.41 -7.08
N SER A 7 0.69 -11.78 -5.86
CA SER A 7 -0.14 -11.59 -4.67
C SER A 7 0.58 -10.69 -3.67
N PHE A 8 -0.17 -9.75 -3.13
CA PHE A 8 0.34 -8.77 -2.20
C PHE A 8 -0.39 -8.84 -0.85
N PRO A 9 0.32 -8.63 0.28
CA PRO A 9 -0.30 -8.62 1.60
C PRO A 9 -1.22 -7.40 1.79
N ASP A 10 -2.07 -7.45 2.80
CA ASP A 10 -2.84 -6.29 3.24
C ASP A 10 -1.94 -5.25 3.96
N LEU A 11 -2.46 -4.03 4.15
CA LEU A 11 -1.69 -2.95 4.77
C LEU A 11 -1.33 -3.26 6.21
N ALA A 12 -2.21 -3.93 6.97
CA ALA A 12 -1.99 -4.21 8.38
C ALA A 12 -0.87 -5.22 8.60
N GLU A 13 -0.83 -6.28 7.79
CA GLU A 13 0.24 -7.27 7.76
C GLU A 13 1.56 -6.61 7.35
N HIS A 14 1.54 -5.79 6.31
CA HIS A 14 2.74 -5.07 5.85
C HIS A 14 3.25 -4.07 6.90
N ALA A 15 2.37 -3.23 7.45
CA ALA A 15 2.71 -2.24 8.45
C ALA A 15 3.23 -2.89 9.75
N SER A 16 2.69 -4.04 10.15
CA SER A 16 3.20 -4.79 11.31
C SER A 16 4.61 -5.35 11.08
N ARG A 17 4.99 -5.66 9.83
CA ARG A 17 6.34 -6.11 9.48
C ARG A 17 7.34 -4.96 9.46
N VAL A 18 6.96 -3.82 8.89
CA VAL A 18 7.84 -2.63 8.75
C VAL A 18 7.93 -1.81 10.04
N HIS A 19 6.84 -1.76 10.81
CA HIS A 19 6.75 -1.05 12.09
C HIS A 19 6.27 -2.00 13.20
N PRO A 20 7.13 -2.87 13.75
CA PRO A 20 6.73 -3.85 14.76
C PRO A 20 6.07 -3.24 16.01
N GLU A 21 6.46 -2.01 16.37
CA GLU A 21 5.91 -1.26 17.49
C GLU A 21 4.45 -0.85 17.31
N LEU A 22 3.96 -0.78 16.06
CA LEU A 22 2.59 -0.40 15.75
C LEU A 22 1.59 -1.30 16.47
N ARG A 23 1.89 -2.60 16.56
CA ARG A 23 1.03 -3.57 17.23
C ARG A 23 0.83 -3.26 18.71
N THR A 24 1.93 -2.96 19.42
CA THR A 24 1.88 -2.60 20.84
C THR A 24 1.12 -1.30 21.04
N LEU A 25 1.41 -0.30 20.21
CA LEU A 25 0.79 1.02 20.32
C LEU A 25 -0.73 0.98 20.11
N VAL A 26 -1.22 0.19 19.14
CA VAL A 26 -2.65 -0.01 18.89
C VAL A 26 -3.33 -0.83 20.00
N GLN A 27 -2.60 -1.73 20.66
CA GLN A 27 -3.13 -2.50 21.80
C GLN A 27 -3.39 -1.62 23.02
N GLU A 28 -2.55 -0.61 23.25
CA GLU A 28 -2.67 0.33 24.37
C GLU A 28 -3.77 1.38 24.19
N PHE A 29 -4.30 1.53 22.97
CA PHE A 29 -5.40 2.46 22.69
C PHE A 29 -6.67 2.15 23.48
N ALA A 30 -7.28 3.21 24.01
CA ALA A 30 -8.66 3.19 24.44
C ALA A 30 -9.60 2.91 23.26
N GLU A 31 -10.84 2.49 23.53
CA GLU A 31 -11.80 2.10 22.50
C GLU A 31 -12.03 3.19 21.44
N THR A 32 -12.15 4.45 21.87
CA THR A 32 -12.35 5.60 20.97
C THR A 32 -11.12 5.93 20.12
N ASP A 33 -9.92 5.69 20.63
CA ASP A 33 -8.66 5.85 19.89
C ASP A 33 -8.48 4.71 18.88
N ARG A 34 -8.84 3.49 19.26
CA ARG A 34 -8.82 2.32 18.37
C ARG A 34 -9.80 2.47 17.22
N ALA A 35 -11.01 2.98 17.46
CA ALA A 35 -11.98 3.28 16.41
C ALA A 35 -11.43 4.28 15.38
N ARG A 36 -10.81 5.38 15.86
CA ARG A 36 -10.16 6.38 15.01
C ARG A 36 -9.00 5.80 14.20
N PHE A 37 -8.21 4.92 14.79
CA PHE A 37 -7.13 4.23 14.09
C PHE A 37 -7.67 3.30 13.00
N THR A 38 -8.71 2.53 13.28
CA THR A 38 -9.36 1.64 12.29
C THR A 38 -9.94 2.43 11.10
N GLU A 39 -10.54 3.60 11.34
CA GLU A 39 -10.99 4.49 10.28
C GLU A 39 -9.82 4.98 9.42
N SER A 40 -8.73 5.39 10.07
CA SER A 40 -7.51 5.82 9.37
C SER A 40 -6.91 4.69 8.51
N ALA A 41 -6.88 3.46 9.03
CA ALA A 41 -6.42 2.28 8.29
C ALA A 41 -7.31 1.98 7.08
N SER A 42 -8.64 2.09 7.23
CA SER A 42 -9.61 1.89 6.15
C SER A 42 -9.42 2.92 5.03
N LEU A 43 -9.16 4.18 5.40
CA LEU A 43 -8.83 5.24 4.44
C LEU A 43 -7.53 4.94 3.69
N CYS A 44 -6.47 4.51 4.37
CA CYS A 44 -5.24 4.09 3.70
C CYS A 44 -5.49 2.96 2.69
N GLU A 45 -6.25 1.94 3.08
CA GLU A 45 -6.57 0.80 2.22
C GLU A 45 -7.28 1.22 0.91
N MET A 46 -8.19 2.19 0.99
CA MET A 46 -8.90 2.72 -0.18
C MET A 46 -7.97 3.46 -1.17
N TRP A 47 -6.83 3.97 -0.71
CA TRP A 47 -5.92 4.80 -1.51
C TRP A 47 -4.74 4.03 -2.12
N ILE A 48 -4.48 2.81 -1.63
CA ILE A 48 -3.40 1.96 -2.14
C ILE A 48 -3.63 1.59 -3.62
N ASP A 49 -4.81 1.11 -3.98
CA ASP A 49 -5.05 0.62 -5.36
C ASP A 49 -4.95 1.73 -6.42
N PRO A 50 -5.54 2.93 -6.21
CA PRO A 50 -5.38 4.03 -7.15
C PRO A 50 -3.92 4.48 -7.32
N GLU A 51 -3.17 4.65 -6.23
CA GLU A 51 -1.77 5.10 -6.33
C GLU A 51 -0.86 4.01 -6.91
N PHE A 52 -1.12 2.74 -6.61
CA PHE A 52 -0.38 1.64 -7.22
C PHE A 52 -0.63 1.59 -8.73
N LYS A 53 -1.90 1.68 -9.18
CA LYS A 53 -2.24 1.76 -10.62
C LYS A 53 -1.58 2.95 -11.30
N LYS A 54 -1.56 4.12 -10.65
CA LYS A 54 -0.90 5.32 -11.16
C LYS A 54 0.60 5.10 -11.34
N LEU A 55 1.27 4.50 -10.36
CA LEU A 55 2.70 4.19 -10.46
C LEU A 55 2.98 3.18 -11.59
N LEU A 56 2.15 2.13 -11.73
CA LEU A 56 2.26 1.19 -12.84
C LEU A 56 2.09 1.89 -14.20
N ASN A 57 1.09 2.75 -14.34
CA ASN A 57 0.88 3.54 -15.57
C ASN A 57 2.07 4.45 -15.88
N THR A 58 2.66 5.11 -14.88
CA THR A 58 3.89 5.91 -15.07
C THR A 58 5.03 5.06 -15.58
N LEU A 59 5.26 3.88 -14.99
CA LEU A 59 6.31 2.97 -15.43
C LEU A 59 6.07 2.46 -16.87
N GLN A 60 4.81 2.29 -17.29
CA GLN A 60 4.47 1.97 -18.67
C GLN A 60 4.78 3.10 -19.63
N LEU A 61 4.40 4.34 -19.28
CA LEU A 61 4.67 5.53 -20.09
C LEU A 61 6.18 5.80 -20.23
N ASP A 62 6.94 5.54 -19.17
CA ASP A 62 8.40 5.69 -19.15
C ASP A 62 9.14 4.54 -19.88
N GLY A 63 8.41 3.54 -20.39
CA GLY A 63 8.98 2.36 -21.07
C GLY A 63 9.69 1.37 -20.14
N ARG A 64 9.60 1.55 -18.82
CA ARG A 64 10.19 0.65 -17.82
C ARG A 64 9.32 -0.57 -17.55
N LEU A 65 8.01 -0.47 -17.77
CA LEU A 65 7.07 -1.58 -17.74
C LEU A 65 6.52 -1.79 -19.16
N PRO A 66 6.49 -3.03 -19.70
CA PRO A 66 5.83 -3.29 -20.97
C PRO A 66 4.34 -2.95 -20.88
N ASN A 67 3.72 -2.62 -22.02
CA ASN A 67 2.28 -2.36 -22.09
C ASN A 67 1.50 -3.67 -21.86
N ILE A 68 1.08 -3.89 -20.62
CA ILE A 68 0.39 -5.09 -20.15
C ILE A 68 -0.96 -4.70 -19.53
N ASP A 69 -2.00 -5.46 -19.84
CA ASP A 69 -3.29 -5.31 -19.19
C ASP A 69 -3.18 -5.82 -17.74
N THR A 70 -3.30 -4.90 -16.79
CA THR A 70 -3.27 -5.22 -15.36
C THR A 70 -4.69 -5.19 -14.79
N ASN A 71 -5.12 -6.32 -14.21
CA ASN A 71 -6.31 -6.34 -13.37
C ASN A 71 -5.87 -6.49 -11.90
N ILE A 72 -6.26 -5.52 -11.07
CA ILE A 72 -6.13 -5.63 -9.60
C ILE A 72 -7.49 -6.13 -9.11
N ASP A 73 -7.53 -7.40 -8.72
CA ASP A 73 -8.68 -7.97 -8.06
C ASP A 73 -8.37 -8.09 -6.57
N ALA A 74 -9.14 -7.37 -5.76
CA ALA A 74 -9.12 -7.47 -4.31
C ALA A 74 -10.22 -8.47 -3.90
N ASN A 75 -10.04 -9.75 -4.19
CA ASN A 75 -11.03 -10.78 -3.86
C ASN A 75 -10.46 -11.89 -2.97
N ASN A 76 -11.16 -12.08 -1.85
CA ASN A 76 -11.01 -13.03 -0.75
C ASN A 76 -9.65 -13.02 0.00
N ASP A 77 -9.73 -12.84 1.31
CA ASP A 77 -8.63 -12.77 2.30
C ASP A 77 -7.75 -11.51 2.26
N PHE A 78 -8.26 -10.36 1.77
CA PHE A 78 -7.55 -9.06 1.79
C PHE A 78 -6.20 -9.03 1.04
N LYS A 79 -5.91 -10.06 0.24
CA LYS A 79 -4.74 -10.09 -0.64
C LYS A 79 -5.09 -9.45 -1.97
N ARG A 80 -4.29 -8.48 -2.40
CA ARG A 80 -4.42 -7.91 -3.75
C ARG A 80 -3.73 -8.82 -4.74
N VAL A 81 -4.46 -9.17 -5.79
CA VAL A 81 -3.93 -10.02 -6.84
C VAL A 81 -3.81 -9.21 -8.12
N LEU A 82 -2.59 -9.12 -8.64
CA LEU A 82 -2.33 -8.54 -9.95
C LEU A 82 -2.07 -9.66 -10.95
N THR A 83 -2.90 -9.70 -11.98
CA THR A 83 -2.72 -10.62 -13.12
C THR A 83 -2.38 -9.83 -14.36
N PHE A 84 -1.39 -10.30 -15.12
CA PHE A 84 -1.01 -9.71 -16.39
C PHE A 84 -0.46 -10.75 -17.39
N THR A 85 -0.56 -10.40 -18.67
CA THR A 85 -0.08 -11.23 -19.78
C THR A 85 1.19 -10.62 -20.37
N LEU A 86 2.26 -11.39 -20.47
CA LEU A 86 3.54 -10.92 -21.02
C LEU A 86 3.57 -11.01 -22.55
N PRO A 87 4.19 -10.03 -23.24
CA PRO A 87 4.48 -10.15 -24.66
C PRO A 87 5.43 -11.34 -24.93
N GLU A 88 5.30 -11.95 -26.10
CA GLU A 88 6.14 -13.09 -26.49
C GLU A 88 7.63 -12.68 -26.52
N GLY A 89 8.48 -13.42 -25.80
CA GLY A 89 9.93 -13.18 -25.75
C GLY A 89 10.41 -12.23 -24.65
N GLY A 90 9.55 -11.70 -23.78
CA GLY A 90 9.95 -10.88 -22.64
C GLY A 90 10.49 -11.69 -21.45
N GLU A 91 11.52 -11.17 -20.76
CA GLU A 91 12.02 -11.77 -19.51
C GLU A 91 11.03 -11.57 -18.36
N THR A 92 10.54 -12.68 -17.79
CA THR A 92 9.49 -12.68 -16.76
C THR A 92 9.95 -12.10 -15.41
N THR A 93 11.25 -12.13 -15.14
CA THR A 93 11.85 -11.75 -13.86
C THR A 93 11.87 -10.24 -13.69
N ASP A 94 12.32 -9.49 -14.70
CA ASP A 94 12.40 -8.03 -14.65
C ASP A 94 11.04 -7.36 -14.43
N VAL A 95 10.01 -7.83 -15.14
CA VAL A 95 8.65 -7.28 -15.01
C VAL A 95 8.08 -7.55 -13.61
N ARG A 96 8.32 -8.76 -13.07
CA ARG A 96 7.93 -9.11 -11.69
C ARG A 96 8.60 -8.18 -10.70
N ASP A 97 9.92 -8.01 -10.82
CA ASP A 97 10.70 -7.21 -9.88
C ASP A 97 10.24 -5.75 -9.90
N ILE A 98 10.03 -5.17 -11.09
CA ILE A 98 9.54 -3.79 -11.22
C ILE A 98 8.18 -3.61 -10.54
N ILE A 99 7.24 -4.54 -10.75
CA ILE A 99 5.93 -4.48 -10.13
C ILE A 99 6.02 -4.65 -8.61
N GLN A 100 6.85 -5.57 -8.12
CA GLN A 100 7.04 -5.80 -6.68
C GLN A 100 7.67 -4.58 -6.00
N HIS A 101 8.65 -3.94 -6.62
CA HIS A 101 9.23 -2.70 -6.12
C HIS A 101 8.21 -1.55 -6.12
N ALA A 102 7.40 -1.43 -7.17
CA ALA A 102 6.32 -0.44 -7.22
C ALA A 102 5.30 -0.67 -6.10
N TRP A 103 4.89 -1.91 -5.88
CA TRP A 103 3.98 -2.27 -4.79
C TRP A 103 4.56 -1.92 -3.43
N ALA A 104 5.82 -2.31 -3.16
CA ALA A 104 6.50 -2.02 -1.90
C ALA A 104 6.54 -0.51 -1.65
N ALA A 105 6.96 0.27 -2.65
CA ALA A 105 7.01 1.74 -2.53
C ALA A 105 5.63 2.35 -2.21
N THR A 106 4.57 1.87 -2.86
CA THR A 106 3.20 2.34 -2.57
C THR A 106 2.78 1.96 -1.15
N VAL A 107 2.90 0.69 -0.76
CA VAL A 107 2.37 0.21 0.51
C VAL A 107 3.20 0.67 1.71
N ASP A 108 4.53 0.82 1.57
CA ASP A 108 5.43 1.39 2.59
C ASP A 108 5.04 2.82 2.95
N THR A 109 4.66 3.60 1.94
CA THR A 109 4.21 4.98 2.11
C THR A 109 2.96 5.04 3.02
N TYR A 110 1.98 4.15 2.78
CA TYR A 110 0.77 4.09 3.61
C TYR A 110 1.01 3.44 4.98
N ALA A 111 1.93 2.48 5.08
CA ALA A 111 2.32 1.89 6.35
C ALA A 111 2.98 2.93 7.27
N GLY A 112 3.85 3.77 6.70
CA GLY A 112 4.44 4.91 7.40
C GLY A 112 3.38 5.91 7.85
N ALA A 113 2.47 6.31 6.96
CA ALA A 113 1.36 7.21 7.28
C ALA A 113 0.52 6.67 8.45
N LEU A 114 0.19 5.39 8.42
CA LEU A 114 -0.59 4.73 9.46
C LEU A 114 0.17 4.68 10.80
N TYR A 115 1.47 4.40 10.79
CA TYR A 115 2.31 4.42 11.99
C TYR A 115 2.45 5.83 12.58
N HIS A 116 2.63 6.85 11.74
CA HIS A 116 2.62 8.24 12.19
C HIS A 116 1.28 8.61 12.82
N ARG A 117 0.17 8.23 12.18
CA ARG A 117 -1.17 8.47 12.70
C ARG A 117 -1.39 7.79 14.04
N ALA A 118 -0.89 6.57 14.21
CA ALA A 118 -0.97 5.87 15.49
C ALA A 118 -0.25 6.68 16.60
N LYS A 119 0.96 7.17 16.34
CA LYS A 119 1.70 8.02 17.29
C LYS A 119 0.98 9.32 17.63
N GLU A 120 0.33 9.97 16.66
CA GLU A 120 -0.49 11.15 16.90
C GLU A 120 -1.65 10.87 17.84
N ILE A 121 -2.37 9.77 17.61
CA ILE A 121 -3.48 9.34 18.46
C ILE A 121 -2.98 9.06 19.89
N ALA A 122 -1.84 8.35 20.03
CA ALA A 122 -1.21 8.10 21.34
C ALA A 122 -0.84 9.40 22.08
N ALA A 123 -0.46 10.44 21.34
CA ALA A 123 -0.16 11.76 21.89
C ALA A 123 -1.41 12.62 22.17
N GLY A 124 -2.61 12.09 21.95
CA GLY A 124 -3.88 12.79 22.19
C GLY A 124 -4.34 13.71 21.05
N ASN A 125 -3.74 13.62 19.86
CA ASN A 125 -4.18 14.39 18.70
C ASN A 125 -5.49 13.82 18.14
N SER A 126 -6.53 14.65 18.14
CA SER A 126 -7.89 14.31 17.74
C SER A 126 -8.28 14.79 16.34
N ASN A 127 -7.31 15.15 15.48
CA ASN A 127 -7.59 15.65 14.12
C ASN A 127 -8.55 14.70 13.37
N SER A 128 -9.82 15.08 13.26
CA SER A 128 -10.88 14.30 12.61
C SER A 128 -10.86 14.41 11.09
N SER A 129 -10.05 15.32 10.54
CA SER A 129 -9.90 15.56 9.10
C SER A 129 -8.57 15.00 8.57
N TRP A 130 -8.01 14.01 9.27
CA TRP A 130 -6.79 13.34 8.85
C TRP A 130 -7.02 12.55 7.56
N THR A 131 -6.09 12.68 6.62
CA THR A 131 -6.08 11.90 5.38
C THR A 131 -4.68 11.38 5.10
N PRO A 132 -4.53 10.20 4.46
CA PRO A 132 -3.21 9.60 4.25
C PRO A 132 -2.24 10.49 3.45
N ASP A 133 -2.74 11.27 2.50
CA ASP A 133 -1.97 12.19 1.65
C ASP A 133 -1.28 13.34 2.41
N GLN A 134 -1.82 13.73 3.56
CA GLN A 134 -1.19 14.71 4.44
C GLN A 134 0.12 14.18 5.04
N ALA A 135 0.22 12.87 5.25
CA ALA A 135 1.42 12.21 5.74
C ALA A 135 2.43 11.91 4.62
N THR A 136 1.97 11.71 3.37
CA THR A 136 2.84 11.44 2.22
C THR A 136 3.39 12.69 1.54
N SER A 137 2.76 13.85 1.78
CA SER A 137 3.18 15.15 1.23
C SER A 137 4.15 15.92 2.14
N ALA A 138 4.44 15.41 3.34
CA ALA A 138 5.46 15.99 4.19
C ALA A 138 6.84 15.73 3.56
N PRO A 139 7.66 16.75 3.27
CA PRO A 139 9.00 16.53 2.77
C PRO A 139 9.75 15.71 3.82
N THR A 140 10.37 14.62 3.38
CA THR A 140 11.38 13.91 4.16
C THR A 140 12.45 14.95 4.51
N LEU A 141 12.44 15.44 5.75
CA LEU A 141 13.50 16.30 6.29
C LEU A 141 14.80 15.50 6.44
#